data_AF-A0A7R8ZVW3-F1
#
_entry.id   AF-A0A7R8ZVW3-F1
#
_cell.length_a   1.000
_cell.length_b   1.000
_cell.length_c   1.000
_cell.angle_alpha   90.00
_cell.angle_beta   90.00
_cell.angle_gamma   90.00
#
_symmetry.space_group_name_H-M   'P 1'
#
loop_
_entity.id
_entity.type
_entity.pdbx_description
1 polymer ?
#
loop_
_entity_poly.entity_id
_entity_poly.type
_entity_poly.pdbx_seq_one_letter_code
_entity_poly.pdbx_strand_id
1 'polypeptide(L)'
;MVTSLEPILKAAMDGGDVEFCQGIYEVLLEIAESHSSLVIRWLGGQDQRLKGLAVEILNIILSCSGFPGKFPVDESLSDMAFGVWYIIQDEMVNAEEQEHKELDKWLVPMYYKLVTILLGKAAYPADLEEWSSEDREAFRCYRQDIADCLMYCYYILRGGVLLDLLDGQLKQCLEQSVSWQQLETVLHGYGSVSEGLSDDQDKDEQTGSNLVKRIPGFIQTLGTLRQKADHPTVQNTLLTTLGSYSSWYHHAREYLPDVIDTTLGGLSNPALSQSASLALKDIVKENQALLAPLATRILEKCQVS
;
A
#
# COMPACT_ATOMS: atom_id res chain seq x y z
N MET A 1 -32.88 12.51 -2.73
CA MET A 1 -33.24 11.17 -3.20
C MET A 1 -32.10 10.19 -3.01
N VAL A 2 -30.83 10.58 -3.22
CA VAL A 2 -29.67 9.70 -2.98
C VAL A 2 -29.27 9.60 -1.50
N THR A 3 -29.45 10.68 -0.73
CA THR A 3 -29.27 10.74 0.76
C THR A 3 -30.04 9.69 1.60
N SER A 4 -30.87 8.85 0.97
CA SER A 4 -31.59 7.74 1.61
C SER A 4 -30.87 6.40 1.47
N LEU A 5 -29.82 6.29 0.66
CA LEU A 5 -29.18 5.03 0.32
C LEU A 5 -28.10 4.64 1.34
N GLU A 6 -27.32 5.60 1.82
CA GLU A 6 -26.22 5.36 2.78
C GLU A 6 -26.68 4.62 4.06
N PRO A 7 -27.81 4.98 4.73
CA PRO A 7 -28.27 4.25 5.90
C PRO A 7 -28.73 2.82 5.58
N ILE A 8 -29.31 2.61 4.39
CA ILE A 8 -29.81 1.31 3.94
C ILE A 8 -28.62 0.40 3.62
N LEU A 9 -27.63 0.93 2.88
CA LEU A 9 -26.42 0.19 2.55
C LEU A 9 -25.64 -0.15 3.81
N LYS A 10 -25.49 0.79 4.75
CA LYS A 10 -24.83 0.51 6.02
C LYS A 10 -25.54 -0.58 6.82
N ALA A 11 -26.86 -0.54 6.89
CA ALA A 11 -27.64 -1.59 7.55
C ALA A 11 -27.49 -2.94 6.85
N ALA A 12 -27.40 -2.96 5.52
CA ALA A 12 -27.15 -4.17 4.73
C ALA A 12 -25.74 -4.73 4.97
N MET A 13 -24.72 -3.87 5.00
CA MET A 13 -23.33 -4.25 5.31
C MET A 13 -23.22 -4.82 6.73
N ASP A 14 -23.80 -4.13 7.72
CA ASP A 14 -23.81 -4.58 9.12
C ASP A 14 -24.60 -5.89 9.29
N GLY A 15 -25.60 -6.11 8.44
CA GLY A 15 -26.41 -7.32 8.38
C GLY A 15 -25.82 -8.46 7.54
N GLY A 16 -24.72 -8.23 6.82
CA GLY A 16 -24.09 -9.22 5.94
C GLY A 16 -24.87 -9.55 4.66
N ASP A 17 -25.74 -8.64 4.18
CA ASP A 17 -26.51 -8.82 2.94
C ASP A 17 -25.65 -8.50 1.71
N VAL A 18 -24.78 -9.44 1.36
CA VAL A 18 -23.80 -9.31 0.27
C VAL A 18 -24.48 -9.08 -1.08
N GLU A 19 -25.56 -9.81 -1.39
CA GLU A 19 -26.27 -9.70 -2.68
C GLU A 19 -26.87 -8.30 -2.89
N PHE A 20 -27.51 -7.73 -1.86
CA PHE A 20 -28.05 -6.38 -1.94
C PHE A 20 -26.95 -5.33 -2.09
N CYS A 21 -25.88 -5.46 -1.31
CA CYS A 21 -24.71 -4.58 -1.40
C CYS A 21 -24.08 -4.65 -2.79
N GLN A 22 -23.92 -5.85 -3.34
CA GLN A 22 -23.34 -6.08 -4.67
C GLN A 22 -24.14 -5.37 -5.77
N GLY A 23 -25.46 -5.54 -5.81
CA GLY A 23 -26.28 -4.95 -6.87
C GLY A 23 -26.26 -3.42 -6.89
N ILE A 24 -26.25 -2.78 -5.72
CA ILE A 24 -26.05 -1.32 -5.64
C ILE A 24 -24.64 -0.95 -6.07
N TYR A 25 -23.66 -1.73 -5.62
CA TYR A 25 -22.27 -1.43 -5.82
C TYR A 25 -21.86 -1.50 -7.29
N GLU A 26 -22.27 -2.55 -8.01
CA GLU A 26 -22.03 -2.69 -9.46
C GLU A 26 -22.56 -1.50 -10.26
N VAL A 27 -23.77 -1.02 -9.94
CA VAL A 27 -24.35 0.17 -10.61
C VAL A 27 -23.50 1.42 -10.36
N LEU A 28 -23.02 1.60 -9.12
CA LEU A 28 -22.21 2.77 -8.77
C LEU A 28 -20.80 2.69 -9.34
N LEU A 29 -20.20 1.51 -9.39
CA LEU A 29 -18.93 1.25 -10.08
C LEU A 29 -19.07 1.61 -11.56
N GLU A 30 -20.08 1.06 -12.26
CA GLU A 30 -20.31 1.35 -13.68
C GLU A 30 -20.49 2.85 -13.95
N ILE A 31 -21.23 3.58 -13.08
CA ILE A 31 -21.36 5.04 -13.19
C ILE A 31 -19.99 5.73 -13.02
N ALA A 32 -19.21 5.33 -12.02
CA ALA A 32 -17.92 5.94 -11.73
C ALA A 32 -16.87 5.65 -12.81
N GLU A 33 -16.89 4.45 -13.40
CA GLU A 33 -15.98 4.05 -14.49
C GLU A 33 -16.38 4.71 -15.82
N SER A 34 -17.65 4.62 -16.21
CA SER A 34 -18.13 5.14 -17.50
C SER A 34 -18.24 6.67 -17.55
N HIS A 35 -18.34 7.33 -16.38
CA HIS A 35 -18.53 8.78 -16.28
C HIS A 35 -17.57 9.45 -15.29
N SER A 36 -16.36 8.92 -15.14
CA SER A 36 -15.29 9.41 -14.26
C SER A 36 -15.04 10.92 -14.34
N SER A 37 -14.83 11.45 -15.56
CA SER A 37 -14.62 12.88 -15.80
C SER A 37 -15.79 13.75 -15.32
N LEU A 38 -17.02 13.22 -15.36
CA LEU A 38 -18.20 13.91 -14.84
C LEU A 38 -18.18 13.95 -13.31
N VAL A 39 -17.83 12.84 -12.67
CA VAL A 39 -17.71 12.72 -11.21
C VAL A 39 -16.65 13.69 -10.68
N ILE A 40 -15.47 13.72 -11.30
CA ILE A 40 -14.38 14.64 -10.95
C ILE A 40 -14.80 16.10 -11.15
N ARG A 41 -15.41 16.41 -12.29
CA ARG A 41 -15.93 17.77 -12.56
C ARG A 41 -16.99 18.21 -11.55
N TRP A 42 -17.87 17.30 -11.10
CA TRP A 42 -18.84 17.60 -10.05
C TRP A 42 -18.16 17.84 -8.70
N LEU A 43 -17.11 17.07 -8.40
CA LEU A 43 -16.34 17.20 -7.17
C LEU A 43 -15.58 18.54 -7.10
N GLY A 44 -14.98 18.97 -8.21
CA GLY A 44 -14.29 20.26 -8.34
C GLY A 44 -15.21 21.46 -8.58
N GLY A 45 -16.48 21.22 -8.91
CA GLY A 45 -17.45 22.24 -9.31
C GLY A 45 -17.98 23.12 -8.16
N GLN A 46 -18.77 24.14 -8.53
CA GLN A 46 -19.41 25.05 -7.56
C GLN A 46 -20.84 24.61 -7.18
N ASP A 47 -21.47 23.70 -7.93
CA ASP A 47 -22.80 23.20 -7.63
C ASP A 47 -22.75 22.23 -6.44
N GLN A 48 -23.21 22.70 -5.28
CA GLN A 48 -23.17 21.94 -4.03
C GLN A 48 -23.99 20.64 -4.09
N ARG A 49 -25.05 20.59 -4.90
CA ARG A 49 -25.88 19.38 -5.03
C ARG A 49 -25.15 18.30 -5.82
N LEU A 50 -24.53 18.67 -6.93
CA LEU A 50 -23.76 17.75 -7.77
C LEU A 50 -22.49 17.27 -7.07
N LYS A 51 -21.81 18.19 -6.38
CA LYS A 51 -20.67 17.85 -5.51
C LYS A 51 -21.07 16.85 -4.43
N GLY A 52 -22.19 17.10 -3.75
CA GLY A 52 -22.73 16.18 -2.74
C GLY A 52 -23.01 14.79 -3.30
N LEU A 53 -23.54 14.70 -4.52
CA LEU A 53 -23.77 13.42 -5.21
C LEU A 53 -22.46 12.69 -5.53
N ALA A 54 -21.44 13.38 -6.06
CA ALA A 54 -20.15 12.78 -6.36
C ALA A 54 -19.48 12.24 -5.08
N VAL A 55 -19.51 13.02 -4.00
CA VAL A 55 -18.99 12.60 -2.69
C VAL A 55 -19.73 11.37 -2.15
N GLU A 56 -21.05 11.33 -2.29
CA GLU A 56 -21.88 10.20 -1.83
C GLU A 56 -21.57 8.91 -2.61
N ILE A 57 -21.46 9.00 -3.95
CA ILE A 57 -21.07 7.86 -4.81
C ILE A 57 -19.71 7.30 -4.36
N LEU A 58 -18.70 8.17 -4.24
CA LEU A 58 -17.34 7.75 -3.89
C LEU A 58 -17.24 7.21 -2.44
N ASN A 59 -18.00 7.75 -1.49
CA ASN A 59 -18.04 7.24 -0.12
C ASN A 59 -18.69 5.85 -0.02
N ILE A 60 -19.71 5.59 -0.85
CA ILE A 60 -20.30 4.24 -0.95
C ILE A 60 -19.26 3.26 -1.49
N ILE A 61 -18.57 3.62 -2.57
CA ILE A 61 -17.50 2.78 -3.15
C ILE A 61 -16.39 2.52 -2.14
N LEU A 62 -15.98 3.53 -1.37
CA LEU A 62 -15.03 3.39 -0.27
C LEU A 62 -15.53 2.44 0.82
N SER A 63 -16.81 2.52 1.17
CA SER A 63 -17.40 1.64 2.18
C SER A 63 -17.39 0.18 1.72
N CYS A 64 -17.76 -0.09 0.47
CA CYS A 64 -17.70 -1.43 -0.12
C CYS A 64 -16.25 -1.95 -0.29
N SER A 65 -15.29 -1.08 -0.58
CA SER A 65 -13.86 -1.44 -0.57
C SER A 65 -13.40 -1.96 0.80
N GLY A 66 -14.05 -1.48 1.87
CA GLY A 66 -13.85 -1.91 3.25
C GLY A 66 -14.91 -2.88 3.77
N PHE A 67 -15.58 -3.64 2.89
CA PHE A 67 -16.62 -4.58 3.31
C PHE A 67 -16.07 -5.57 4.36
N PRO A 68 -16.81 -5.81 5.46
CA PRO A 68 -16.35 -6.67 6.55
C PRO A 68 -16.05 -8.10 6.08
N GLY A 69 -15.00 -8.69 6.65
CA GLY A 69 -14.55 -10.05 6.30
C GLY A 69 -13.27 -10.05 5.46
N LYS A 70 -12.79 -11.26 5.17
CA LYS A 70 -11.58 -11.52 4.40
C LYS A 70 -11.93 -12.05 3.01
N PHE A 71 -11.45 -11.36 1.99
CA PHE A 71 -11.45 -11.86 0.62
C PHE A 71 -10.57 -13.12 0.51
N PRO A 72 -10.97 -14.17 -0.24
CA PRO A 72 -12.25 -14.33 -0.94
C PRO A 72 -13.31 -15.09 -0.11
N VAL A 73 -12.97 -15.53 1.11
CA VAL A 73 -13.76 -16.50 1.88
C VAL A 73 -15.04 -15.89 2.46
N ASP A 74 -14.95 -14.71 3.06
CA ASP A 74 -16.09 -14.06 3.72
C ASP A 74 -16.84 -13.11 2.78
N GLU A 75 -16.14 -12.54 1.80
CA GLU A 75 -16.68 -11.51 0.90
C GLU A 75 -15.90 -11.42 -0.41
N SER A 76 -16.55 -10.89 -1.45
CA SER A 76 -16.01 -10.70 -2.79
C SER A 76 -16.38 -9.33 -3.38
N LEU A 77 -16.53 -8.31 -2.52
CA LEU A 77 -16.89 -6.95 -2.94
C LEU A 77 -15.65 -6.06 -3.00
N SER A 78 -14.71 -6.25 -2.08
CA SER A 78 -13.59 -5.34 -1.94
C SER A 78 -12.64 -5.31 -3.15
N ASP A 79 -12.61 -6.35 -3.99
CA ASP A 79 -11.80 -6.45 -5.20
C ASP A 79 -12.40 -5.71 -6.42
N MET A 80 -13.72 -5.49 -6.44
CA MET A 80 -14.40 -4.85 -7.57
C MET A 80 -14.04 -3.35 -7.74
N ALA A 81 -13.49 -2.71 -6.70
CA ALA A 81 -13.28 -1.26 -6.65
C ALA A 81 -12.01 -0.77 -7.36
N PHE A 82 -11.05 -1.65 -7.62
CA PHE A 82 -9.69 -1.23 -7.99
C PHE A 82 -9.66 -0.42 -9.29
N GLY A 83 -10.51 -0.77 -10.26
CA GLY A 83 -10.66 -0.04 -11.53
C GLY A 83 -11.09 1.41 -11.31
N VAL A 84 -12.13 1.64 -10.49
CA VAL A 84 -12.58 3.00 -10.15
C VAL A 84 -11.48 3.80 -9.45
N TRP A 85 -10.78 3.23 -8.49
CA TRP A 85 -9.71 3.96 -7.78
C TRP A 85 -8.58 4.37 -8.72
N TYR A 86 -8.18 3.49 -9.64
CA TYR A 86 -7.24 3.85 -10.70
C TYR A 86 -7.76 5.00 -11.55
N ILE A 87 -8.99 4.90 -12.07
CA ILE A 87 -9.58 5.91 -12.97
C ILE A 87 -9.71 7.27 -12.29
N ILE A 88 -10.17 7.32 -11.04
CA ILE A 88 -10.28 8.56 -10.26
C ILE A 88 -8.90 9.20 -10.05
N GLN A 89 -7.88 8.39 -9.82
CA GLN A 89 -6.51 8.88 -9.71
C GLN A 89 -6.01 9.45 -11.05
N ASP A 90 -6.22 8.75 -12.15
CA ASP A 90 -5.79 9.18 -13.49
C ASP A 90 -6.46 10.50 -13.89
N GLU A 91 -7.77 10.64 -13.66
CA GLU A 91 -8.50 11.88 -13.92
C GLU A 91 -8.00 13.05 -13.06
N MET A 92 -7.68 12.82 -11.79
CA MET A 92 -7.11 13.86 -10.92
C MET A 92 -5.73 14.31 -11.43
N VAL A 93 -4.85 13.36 -11.77
CA VAL A 93 -3.51 13.67 -12.27
C VAL A 93 -3.57 14.46 -13.58
N ASN A 94 -4.54 14.15 -14.44
CA ASN A 94 -4.77 14.84 -15.70
C ASN A 94 -5.59 16.15 -15.57
N ALA A 95 -6.10 16.49 -14.38
CA ALA A 95 -6.84 17.72 -14.13
C ALA A 95 -5.92 18.95 -14.15
N GLU A 96 -6.49 20.13 -14.44
CA GLU A 96 -5.73 21.38 -14.44
C GLU A 96 -5.26 21.76 -13.02
N GLU A 97 -4.05 22.30 -12.85
CA GLU A 97 -3.45 22.66 -11.56
C GLU A 97 -4.36 23.55 -10.67
N GLN A 98 -5.23 24.35 -11.30
CA GLN A 98 -6.19 25.22 -10.62
C GLN A 98 -7.30 24.41 -9.92
N GLU A 99 -7.67 23.26 -10.47
CA GLU A 99 -8.70 22.36 -9.98
C GLU A 99 -8.18 21.42 -8.87
N HIS A 100 -6.87 21.08 -8.90
CA HIS A 100 -6.21 20.23 -7.91
C HIS A 100 -6.52 20.66 -6.47
N LYS A 101 -6.44 21.96 -6.18
CA LYS A 101 -6.70 22.49 -4.83
C LYS A 101 -8.11 22.23 -4.32
N GLU A 102 -9.10 22.20 -5.20
CA GLU A 102 -10.48 21.91 -4.81
C GLU A 102 -10.71 20.40 -4.71
N LEU A 103 -10.17 19.62 -5.65
CA LEU A 103 -10.25 18.16 -5.65
C LEU A 103 -9.56 17.55 -4.42
N ASP A 104 -8.38 18.06 -4.06
CA ASP A 104 -7.58 17.59 -2.92
C ASP A 104 -8.35 17.63 -1.60
N LYS A 105 -9.25 18.61 -1.41
CA LYS A 105 -10.09 18.73 -0.20
C LYS A 105 -10.95 17.50 0.04
N TRP A 106 -11.26 16.76 -1.03
CA TRP A 106 -12.14 15.59 -1.00
C TRP A 106 -11.38 14.29 -1.23
N LEU A 107 -10.49 14.28 -2.24
CA LEU A 107 -9.77 13.07 -2.63
C LEU A 107 -8.69 12.70 -1.61
N VAL A 108 -7.89 13.65 -1.10
CA VAL A 108 -6.81 13.32 -0.16
C VAL A 108 -7.33 12.62 1.11
N PRO A 109 -8.38 13.13 1.81
CA PRO A 109 -8.95 12.42 2.96
C PRO A 109 -9.56 11.06 2.60
N MET A 110 -10.08 10.90 1.39
CA MET A 110 -10.70 9.67 0.91
C MET A 110 -9.65 8.60 0.63
N TYR A 111 -8.58 8.94 -0.11
CA TYR A 111 -7.46 8.07 -0.39
C TYR A 111 -6.67 7.72 0.89
N TYR A 112 -6.59 8.64 1.85
CA TYR A 112 -6.02 8.33 3.17
C TYR A 112 -6.80 7.20 3.87
N LYS A 113 -8.14 7.29 3.86
CA LYS A 113 -9.00 6.22 4.40
C LYS A 113 -8.88 4.94 3.58
N LEU A 114 -8.80 5.06 2.25
CA LEU A 114 -8.61 3.92 1.35
C LEU A 114 -7.33 3.16 1.69
N VAL A 115 -6.18 3.83 1.84
CA VAL A 115 -4.92 3.19 2.27
C VAL A 115 -5.10 2.44 3.58
N THR A 116 -5.79 3.03 4.56
CA THR A 116 -6.06 2.39 5.85
C THR A 116 -6.89 1.10 5.68
N ILE A 117 -7.90 1.14 4.82
CA ILE A 117 -8.75 -0.01 4.47
C ILE A 117 -7.93 -1.07 3.75
N LEU A 118 -7.21 -0.70 2.68
CA LEU A 118 -6.40 -1.59 1.85
C LEU A 118 -5.35 -2.34 2.68
N LEU A 119 -4.66 -1.66 3.59
CA LEU A 119 -3.75 -2.33 4.53
C LEU A 119 -4.52 -3.35 5.39
N GLY A 120 -5.66 -2.97 5.98
CA GLY A 120 -6.50 -3.92 6.73
C GLY A 120 -6.95 -5.14 5.92
N LYS A 121 -7.26 -4.96 4.64
CA LYS A 121 -7.66 -6.03 3.71
C LYS A 121 -6.49 -6.91 3.28
N ALA A 122 -5.29 -6.34 3.09
CA ALA A 122 -4.07 -7.07 2.74
C ALA A 122 -3.49 -7.89 3.91
N ALA A 123 -3.92 -7.64 5.14
CA ALA A 123 -3.46 -8.37 6.30
C ALA A 123 -3.89 -9.84 6.25
N TYR A 124 -2.92 -10.74 6.41
CA TYR A 124 -3.16 -12.18 6.42
C TYR A 124 -4.25 -12.57 7.45
N PRO A 125 -5.14 -13.51 7.09
CA PRO A 125 -6.06 -14.12 8.06
C PRO A 125 -5.28 -14.99 9.07
N ALA A 126 -5.83 -15.15 10.27
CA ALA A 126 -5.21 -16.00 11.30
C ALA A 126 -5.37 -17.50 11.00
N ASP A 127 -6.44 -17.83 10.28
CA ASP A 127 -6.89 -19.14 9.83
C ASP A 127 -6.44 -19.47 8.39
N LEU A 128 -5.42 -18.77 7.86
CA LEU A 128 -4.93 -18.97 6.49
C LEU A 128 -4.62 -20.44 6.15
N GLU A 129 -4.19 -21.22 7.14
CA GLU A 129 -3.87 -22.65 6.97
C GLU A 129 -5.11 -23.53 6.74
N GLU A 130 -6.28 -23.07 7.17
CA GLU A 130 -7.58 -23.74 6.98
C GLU A 130 -8.16 -23.48 5.59
N TRP A 131 -7.66 -22.46 4.90
CA TRP A 131 -8.14 -22.05 3.57
C TRP A 131 -7.72 -23.04 2.49
N SER A 132 -8.52 -23.16 1.44
CA SER A 132 -8.18 -24.00 0.29
C SER A 132 -6.94 -23.45 -0.44
N SER A 133 -6.32 -24.26 -1.30
CA SER A 133 -5.22 -23.77 -2.16
C SER A 133 -5.70 -22.69 -3.14
N GLU A 134 -6.95 -22.77 -3.58
CA GLU A 134 -7.56 -21.80 -4.51
C GLU A 134 -7.79 -20.47 -3.81
N ASP A 135 -8.36 -20.48 -2.60
CA ASP A 135 -8.61 -19.26 -1.82
C ASP A 135 -7.30 -18.55 -1.44
N ARG A 136 -6.26 -19.31 -1.09
CA ARG A 136 -4.93 -18.75 -0.80
C ARG A 136 -4.30 -18.11 -2.03
N GLU A 137 -4.45 -18.71 -3.19
CA GLU A 137 -3.94 -18.14 -4.44
C GLU A 137 -4.74 -16.89 -4.85
N ALA A 138 -6.07 -16.93 -4.73
CA ALA A 138 -6.92 -15.76 -4.95
C ALA A 138 -6.54 -14.60 -4.00
N PHE A 139 -6.30 -14.89 -2.71
CA PHE A 139 -5.82 -13.89 -1.75
C PHE A 139 -4.43 -13.36 -2.10
N ARG A 140 -3.52 -14.20 -2.62
CA ARG A 140 -2.21 -13.77 -3.10
C ARG A 140 -2.33 -12.78 -4.25
N CYS A 141 -3.19 -13.06 -5.24
CA CYS A 141 -3.49 -12.13 -6.34
C CYS A 141 -4.12 -10.85 -5.82
N TYR A 142 -5.10 -10.95 -4.93
CA TYR A 142 -5.74 -9.78 -4.31
C TYR A 142 -4.75 -8.87 -3.57
N ARG A 143 -3.75 -9.43 -2.86
CA ARG A 143 -2.69 -8.63 -2.24
C ARG A 143 -1.79 -7.92 -3.26
N GLN A 144 -1.64 -8.46 -4.47
CA GLN A 144 -0.95 -7.80 -5.57
C GLN A 144 -1.80 -6.65 -6.12
N ASP A 145 -3.09 -6.87 -6.34
CA ASP A 145 -4.00 -5.81 -6.81
C ASP A 145 -4.09 -4.67 -5.78
N ILE A 146 -4.06 -4.99 -4.48
CA ILE A 146 -3.91 -3.98 -3.42
C ILE A 146 -2.59 -3.22 -3.54
N ALA A 147 -1.47 -3.90 -3.80
CA ALA A 147 -0.17 -3.24 -3.95
C ALA A 147 -0.20 -2.24 -5.11
N ASP A 148 -0.78 -2.64 -6.25
CA ASP A 148 -0.95 -1.76 -7.42
C ASP A 148 -1.89 -0.58 -7.08
N CYS A 149 -2.96 -0.83 -6.31
CA CYS A 149 -3.86 0.22 -5.84
C CYS A 149 -3.20 1.21 -4.87
N LEU A 150 -2.29 0.73 -4.01
CA LEU A 150 -1.49 1.59 -3.12
C LEU A 150 -0.57 2.53 -3.92
N MET A 151 -0.11 2.14 -5.11
CA MET A 151 0.61 3.05 -6.00
C MET A 151 -0.27 4.18 -6.54
N TYR A 152 -1.53 3.91 -6.87
CA TYR A 152 -2.48 5.00 -7.22
C TYR A 152 -2.69 5.93 -6.02
N CYS A 153 -2.80 5.36 -4.82
CA CYS A 153 -2.87 6.15 -3.60
C CYS A 153 -1.61 7.00 -3.37
N TYR A 154 -0.42 6.50 -3.72
CA TYR A 154 0.83 7.24 -3.61
C TYR A 154 0.79 8.54 -4.40
N TYR A 155 0.26 8.52 -5.64
CA TYR A 155 0.16 9.71 -6.49
C TYR A 155 -0.80 10.76 -5.92
N ILE A 156 -1.98 10.35 -5.43
CA ILE A 156 -2.95 11.29 -4.81
C ILE A 156 -2.43 11.85 -3.48
N LEU A 157 -1.79 11.01 -2.67
CA LEU A 157 -1.22 11.39 -1.37
C LEU A 157 0.18 12.02 -1.48
N ARG A 158 0.66 12.22 -2.71
CA ARG A 158 1.96 12.83 -3.05
C ARG A 158 3.12 12.21 -2.29
N GLY A 159 3.08 10.89 -2.10
CA GLY A 159 4.06 10.05 -1.39
C GLY A 159 4.27 10.34 0.10
N GLY A 160 4.52 11.60 0.48
CA GLY A 160 4.78 12.02 1.85
C GLY A 160 3.66 11.67 2.82
N VAL A 161 2.40 11.94 2.47
CA VAL A 161 1.27 11.65 3.37
C VAL A 161 1.08 10.14 3.54
N LEU A 162 1.30 9.36 2.48
CA LEU A 162 1.21 7.90 2.54
C LEU A 162 2.34 7.32 3.41
N LEU A 163 3.57 7.80 3.22
CA LEU A 163 4.70 7.36 4.04
C LEU A 163 4.53 7.77 5.51
N ASP A 164 3.95 8.94 5.81
CA ASP A 164 3.62 9.34 7.19
C ASP A 164 2.62 8.39 7.83
N LEU A 165 1.63 7.94 7.06
CA LEU A 165 0.66 6.93 7.51
C LEU A 165 1.36 5.61 7.82
N LEU A 166 2.22 5.12 6.92
CA LEU A 166 2.99 3.89 7.13
C LEU A 166 3.95 4.01 8.32
N ASP A 167 4.65 5.14 8.47
CA ASP A 167 5.56 5.41 9.59
C ASP A 167 4.79 5.41 10.92
N GLY A 168 3.59 5.99 10.95
CA GLY A 168 2.70 5.99 12.10
C GLY A 168 2.24 4.57 12.49
N GLN A 169 1.81 3.76 11.52
CA GLN A 169 1.41 2.37 11.77
C GLN A 169 2.59 1.49 12.18
N LEU A 170 3.74 1.65 11.55
CA LEU A 170 4.97 0.96 11.91
C LEU A 170 5.34 1.26 13.36
N LYS A 171 5.34 2.53 13.75
CA LYS A 171 5.63 2.94 15.12
C LYS A 171 4.67 2.28 16.11
N GLN A 172 3.37 2.24 15.79
CA GLN A 172 2.39 1.53 16.62
C GLN A 172 2.74 0.04 16.75
N CYS A 173 3.11 -0.63 15.64
CA CYS A 173 3.51 -2.03 15.66
C CYS A 173 4.80 -2.28 16.47
N LEU A 174 5.73 -1.32 16.48
CA LEU A 174 6.99 -1.42 17.21
C LEU A 174 6.85 -1.05 18.69
N GLU A 175 5.89 -0.22 19.07
CA GLU A 175 5.66 0.16 20.48
C GLU A 175 4.69 -0.78 21.19
N GLN A 176 3.70 -1.30 20.46
CA GLN A 176 2.67 -2.20 21.00
C GLN A 176 2.98 -3.65 20.63
N SER A 177 2.46 -4.60 21.40
CA SER A 177 2.54 -6.03 21.04
C SER A 177 1.41 -6.37 20.07
N VAL A 178 1.57 -5.97 18.81
CA VAL A 178 0.62 -6.24 17.73
C VAL A 178 0.83 -7.63 17.13
N SER A 179 -0.14 -8.09 16.34
CA SER A 179 -0.01 -9.34 15.57
C SER A 179 1.07 -9.23 14.48
N TRP A 180 1.73 -10.34 14.15
CA TRP A 180 2.74 -10.35 13.09
C TRP A 180 2.14 -9.97 11.73
N GLN A 181 0.86 -10.28 11.51
CA GLN A 181 0.12 -9.92 10.29
C GLN A 181 0.04 -8.41 10.09
N GLN A 182 -0.21 -7.65 11.17
CA GLN A 182 -0.22 -6.19 11.10
C GLN A 182 1.15 -5.62 10.75
N LEU A 183 2.21 -6.12 11.40
CA LEU A 183 3.58 -5.70 11.07
C LEU A 183 3.95 -6.03 9.62
N GLU A 184 3.65 -7.25 9.17
CA GLU A 184 3.88 -7.69 7.80
C GLU A 184 3.17 -6.81 6.78
N THR A 185 1.90 -6.47 7.05
CA THR A 185 1.08 -5.64 6.17
C THR A 185 1.68 -4.25 5.97
N VAL A 186 2.20 -3.65 7.04
CA VAL A 186 2.86 -2.34 6.96
C VAL A 186 4.12 -2.43 6.08
N LEU A 187 4.91 -3.51 6.22
CA LEU A 187 6.08 -3.76 5.37
C LEU A 187 5.70 -4.03 3.90
N HIS A 188 4.60 -4.74 3.67
CA HIS A 188 4.01 -4.94 2.34
C HIS A 188 3.60 -3.60 1.73
N GLY A 189 3.00 -2.71 2.53
CA GLY A 189 2.67 -1.35 2.13
C GLY A 189 3.89 -0.54 1.68
N TYR A 190 4.98 -0.55 2.44
CA TYR A 190 6.24 0.09 2.01
C TYR A 190 6.77 -0.54 0.71
N GLY A 191 6.77 -1.87 0.61
CA GLY A 191 7.22 -2.57 -0.59
C GLY A 191 6.38 -2.22 -1.82
N SER A 192 5.08 -2.01 -1.64
CA SER A 192 4.15 -1.64 -2.72
C SER A 192 4.43 -0.25 -3.28
N VAL A 193 4.99 0.66 -2.48
CA VAL A 193 5.24 2.07 -2.88
C VAL A 193 6.70 2.41 -3.16
N SER A 194 7.57 1.40 -3.25
CA SER A 194 9.02 1.60 -3.39
C SER A 194 9.41 2.30 -4.70
N GLU A 195 8.67 2.02 -5.79
CA GLU A 195 8.95 2.61 -7.11
C GLU A 195 8.72 4.12 -7.11
N GLY A 196 7.68 4.61 -6.43
CA GLY A 196 7.37 6.03 -6.36
C GLY A 196 8.48 6.86 -5.70
N LEU A 197 9.27 6.27 -4.80
CA LEU A 197 10.39 6.95 -4.15
C LEU A 197 11.67 7.02 -4.99
N SER A 198 11.71 6.36 -6.15
CA SER A 198 12.87 6.40 -7.05
C SER A 198 12.84 7.59 -8.03
N ASP A 199 11.72 8.32 -8.11
CA ASP A 199 11.57 9.45 -9.02
C ASP A 199 12.10 10.76 -8.40
N ASP A 200 13.26 11.21 -8.88
CA ASP A 200 13.95 12.44 -8.45
C ASP A 200 13.13 13.75 -8.63
N GLN A 201 12.00 13.68 -9.34
CA GLN A 201 11.15 14.82 -9.66
C GLN A 201 10.08 15.08 -8.58
N ASP A 202 9.80 14.10 -7.73
CA ASP A 202 8.76 14.20 -6.72
C ASP A 202 9.22 15.10 -5.56
N LYS A 203 8.45 16.16 -5.33
CA LYS A 203 8.66 17.08 -4.20
C LYS A 203 7.52 16.95 -3.23
N ASP A 204 7.87 16.86 -1.95
CA ASP A 204 6.93 17.06 -0.86
C ASP A 204 6.44 18.51 -0.90
N GLU A 205 5.14 18.70 -1.09
CA GLU A 205 4.54 20.04 -1.18
C GLU A 205 4.56 20.81 0.14
N GLN A 206 4.55 20.11 1.27
CA GLN A 206 4.55 20.74 2.58
C GLN A 206 5.94 21.26 2.95
N THR A 207 6.98 20.48 2.62
CA THR A 207 8.36 20.82 2.99
C THR A 207 9.18 21.41 1.84
N GLY A 208 8.70 21.30 0.60
CA GLY A 208 9.44 21.62 -0.61
C GLY A 208 10.65 20.72 -0.86
N SER A 209 10.81 19.65 -0.06
CA SER A 209 11.95 18.74 -0.11
C SER A 209 11.70 17.62 -1.12
N ASN A 210 12.76 17.12 -1.75
CA ASN A 210 12.64 16.00 -2.69
C ASN A 210 12.31 14.72 -1.90
N LEU A 211 11.22 14.04 -2.27
CA LEU A 211 10.76 12.81 -1.60
C LEU A 211 11.82 11.71 -1.64
N VAL A 212 12.68 11.67 -2.66
CA VAL A 212 13.82 10.74 -2.74
C VAL A 212 14.75 10.84 -1.51
N LYS A 213 14.79 11.99 -0.83
CA LYS A 213 15.61 12.20 0.37
C LYS A 213 14.91 11.78 1.66
N ARG A 214 13.61 11.50 1.60
CA ARG A 214 12.88 10.99 2.75
C ARG A 214 13.33 9.57 3.01
N ILE A 215 13.69 9.30 4.26
CA ILE A 215 14.09 7.96 4.71
C ILE A 215 12.84 7.24 5.22
N PRO A 216 12.42 6.13 4.60
CA PRO A 216 11.32 5.32 5.10
C PRO A 216 11.55 4.85 6.54
N GLY A 217 10.52 4.89 7.38
CA GLY A 217 10.61 4.52 8.80
C GLY A 217 11.10 3.09 9.03
N PHE A 218 10.80 2.14 8.13
CA PHE A 218 11.27 0.76 8.25
C PHE A 218 12.80 0.63 8.15
N ILE A 219 13.45 1.52 7.39
CA ILE A 219 14.92 1.55 7.27
C ILE A 219 15.53 2.12 8.54
N GLN A 220 14.96 3.21 9.08
CA GLN A 220 15.42 3.82 10.34
C GLN A 220 15.29 2.87 11.54
N THR A 221 14.29 1.99 11.50
CA THR A 221 13.95 1.07 12.59
C THR A 221 14.42 -0.37 12.33
N LEU A 222 15.27 -0.59 11.32
CA LEU A 222 15.70 -1.92 10.89
C LEU A 222 16.31 -2.76 12.02
N GLY A 223 17.08 -2.14 12.92
CA GLY A 223 17.61 -2.80 14.11
C GLY A 223 16.53 -3.38 15.03
N THR A 224 15.47 -2.61 15.27
CA THR A 224 14.30 -3.04 16.07
C THR A 224 13.48 -4.08 15.33
N LEU A 225 13.27 -3.90 14.03
CA LEU A 225 12.56 -4.85 13.18
C LEU A 225 13.22 -6.23 13.19
N ARG A 226 14.56 -6.32 13.12
CA ARG A 226 15.28 -7.60 13.25
C ARG A 226 14.98 -8.34 14.55
N GLN A 227 14.71 -7.62 15.63
CA GLN A 227 14.41 -8.23 16.93
C GLN A 227 12.94 -8.64 17.06
N LYS A 228 12.03 -7.92 16.40
CA LYS A 228 10.58 -8.13 16.49
C LYS A 228 10.01 -9.01 15.38
N ALA A 229 10.67 -9.11 14.23
CA ALA A 229 10.25 -9.95 13.11
C ALA A 229 10.66 -11.41 13.37
N ASP A 230 9.92 -12.09 14.24
CA ASP A 230 10.12 -13.52 14.54
C ASP A 230 9.45 -14.44 13.50
N HIS A 231 8.38 -13.97 12.88
CA HIS A 231 7.61 -14.74 11.91
C HIS A 231 8.28 -14.78 10.51
N PRO A 232 8.45 -15.96 9.88
CA PRO A 232 9.12 -16.10 8.57
C PRO A 232 8.49 -15.25 7.46
N THR A 233 7.17 -15.07 7.46
CA THR A 233 6.49 -14.21 6.47
C THR A 233 6.90 -12.75 6.61
N VAL A 234 6.99 -12.23 7.86
CA VAL A 234 7.44 -10.85 8.12
C VAL A 234 8.88 -10.68 7.63
N GLN A 235 9.74 -11.66 7.90
CA GLN A 235 11.14 -11.64 7.48
C GLN A 235 11.28 -11.69 5.95
N ASN A 236 10.49 -12.52 5.26
CA ASN A 236 10.46 -12.55 3.80
C ASN A 236 9.98 -11.23 3.21
N THR A 237 8.88 -10.67 3.72
CA THR A 237 8.37 -9.36 3.28
C THR A 237 9.40 -8.26 3.53
N LEU A 238 10.07 -8.24 4.70
CA LEU A 238 11.15 -7.29 4.98
C LEU A 238 12.29 -7.40 3.95
N LEU A 239 12.76 -8.61 3.64
CA LEU A 239 13.83 -8.84 2.68
C LEU A 239 13.43 -8.38 1.28
N THR A 240 12.23 -8.73 0.83
CA THR A 240 11.70 -8.28 -0.47
C THR A 240 11.59 -6.76 -0.50
N THR A 241 11.03 -6.12 0.54
CA THR A 241 10.95 -4.67 0.64
C THR A 241 12.34 -4.02 0.61
N LEU A 242 13.34 -4.56 1.31
CA LEU A 242 14.72 -4.06 1.21
C LEU A 242 15.27 -4.15 -0.23
N GLY A 243 14.97 -5.24 -0.93
CA GLY A 243 15.31 -5.43 -2.34
C GLY A 243 14.66 -4.37 -3.24
N SER A 244 13.37 -4.12 -3.06
CA SER A 244 12.61 -3.15 -3.89
C SER A 244 13.11 -1.70 -3.77
N TYR A 245 13.80 -1.36 -2.67
CA TYR A 245 14.42 -0.05 -2.47
C TYR A 245 15.87 0.04 -3.00
N SER A 246 16.32 -0.93 -3.83
CA SER A 246 17.71 -1.01 -4.30
C SER A 246 18.23 0.27 -4.96
N SER A 247 17.43 0.91 -5.82
CA SER A 247 17.77 2.18 -6.49
C SER A 247 17.89 3.37 -5.53
N TRP A 248 17.05 3.39 -4.50
CA TRP A 248 16.93 4.51 -3.55
C TRP A 248 18.18 4.66 -2.65
N TYR A 249 18.92 3.57 -2.38
CA TYR A 249 20.07 3.60 -1.47
C TYR A 249 21.23 4.52 -1.90
N HIS A 250 21.25 4.98 -3.15
CA HIS A 250 22.18 6.03 -3.59
C HIS A 250 22.08 7.32 -2.76
N HIS A 251 20.87 7.61 -2.24
CA HIS A 251 20.53 8.80 -1.48
C HIS A 251 20.71 8.63 0.03
N ALA A 252 20.89 7.39 0.52
CA ALA A 252 20.94 7.06 1.95
C ALA A 252 21.99 5.95 2.22
N ARG A 253 23.22 6.22 1.84
CA ARG A 253 24.35 5.27 1.80
C ARG A 253 24.75 4.75 3.18
N GLU A 254 24.48 5.54 4.22
CA GLU A 254 24.77 5.22 5.60
C GLU A 254 24.01 3.99 6.11
N TYR A 255 22.87 3.64 5.49
CA TYR A 255 22.06 2.47 5.86
C TYR A 255 22.47 1.18 5.14
N LEU A 256 23.23 1.27 4.04
CA LEU A 256 23.63 0.11 3.24
C LEU A 256 24.32 -1.01 4.07
N PRO A 257 25.23 -0.73 5.02
CA PRO A 257 25.82 -1.78 5.85
C PRO A 257 24.78 -2.60 6.63
N ASP A 258 23.81 -1.94 7.27
CA ASP A 258 22.76 -2.62 8.05
C ASP A 258 21.79 -3.40 7.15
N VAL A 259 21.47 -2.86 5.98
CA VAL A 259 20.65 -3.50 4.95
C VAL A 259 21.33 -4.78 4.44
N ILE A 260 22.62 -4.70 4.09
CA ILE A 260 23.41 -5.85 3.64
C ILE A 260 23.51 -6.90 4.74
N ASP A 261 23.74 -6.50 5.99
CA ASP A 261 23.84 -7.43 7.11
C ASP A 261 22.53 -8.18 7.37
N THR A 262 21.41 -7.47 7.26
CA THR A 262 20.07 -8.06 7.37
C THR A 262 19.83 -9.05 6.24
N THR A 263 20.19 -8.68 5.01
CA THR A 263 20.02 -9.52 3.82
C THR A 263 20.88 -10.77 3.88
N LEU A 264 22.17 -10.63 4.22
CA LEU A 264 23.09 -11.76 4.39
C LEU A 264 22.66 -12.71 5.52
N GLY A 265 22.06 -12.17 6.59
CA GLY A 265 21.51 -12.98 7.68
C GLY A 265 20.40 -13.93 7.23
N GLY A 266 19.64 -13.58 6.19
CA GLY A 266 18.59 -14.42 5.62
C GLY A 266 19.12 -15.58 4.76
N LEU A 267 20.34 -15.48 4.20
CA LEU A 267 20.88 -16.49 3.29
C LEU A 267 21.05 -17.87 3.95
N SER A 268 21.46 -17.90 5.23
CA SER A 268 21.68 -19.14 5.96
C SER A 268 20.37 -19.83 6.40
N ASN A 269 19.22 -19.17 6.27
CA ASN A 269 17.92 -19.76 6.61
C ASN A 269 17.22 -20.24 5.33
N PRO A 270 16.97 -21.56 5.15
CA PRO A 270 16.31 -22.08 3.96
C PRO A 270 14.94 -21.46 3.65
N ALA A 271 14.20 -21.00 4.66
CA ALA A 271 12.90 -20.37 4.49
C ALA A 271 12.97 -18.92 3.96
N LEU A 272 14.16 -18.29 4.03
CA LEU A 272 14.39 -16.89 3.66
C LEU A 272 15.39 -16.75 2.50
N SER A 273 16.15 -17.80 2.20
CA SER A 273 17.31 -17.75 1.32
C SER A 273 16.98 -17.24 -0.08
N GLN A 274 15.80 -17.57 -0.61
CA GLN A 274 15.33 -17.05 -1.90
C GLN A 274 15.16 -15.53 -1.87
N SER A 275 14.34 -15.01 -0.94
CA SER A 275 14.07 -13.57 -0.81
C SER A 275 15.35 -12.79 -0.50
N ALA A 276 16.21 -13.34 0.38
CA ALA A 276 17.52 -12.78 0.69
C ALA A 276 18.44 -12.74 -0.54
N SER A 277 18.48 -13.80 -1.35
CA SER A 277 19.34 -13.86 -2.54
C SER A 277 18.89 -12.87 -3.61
N LEU A 278 17.57 -12.74 -3.83
CA LEU A 278 17.01 -11.77 -4.77
C LEU A 278 17.27 -10.33 -4.31
N ALA A 279 16.98 -10.02 -3.05
CA ALA A 279 17.26 -8.70 -2.49
C ALA A 279 18.74 -8.35 -2.58
N LEU A 280 19.64 -9.28 -2.23
CA LEU A 280 21.08 -9.06 -2.34
C LEU A 280 21.51 -8.78 -3.79
N LYS A 281 20.99 -9.55 -4.74
CA LYS A 281 21.27 -9.36 -6.17
C LYS A 281 20.86 -7.95 -6.61
N ASP A 282 19.65 -7.51 -6.27
CA ASP A 282 19.13 -6.22 -6.72
C ASP A 282 19.88 -5.05 -6.05
N ILE A 283 20.12 -5.13 -4.74
CA ILE A 283 20.92 -4.14 -4.00
C ILE A 283 22.33 -4.03 -4.57
N VAL A 284 23.01 -5.16 -4.83
CA VAL A 284 24.37 -5.17 -5.37
C VAL A 284 24.43 -4.60 -6.78
N LYS A 285 23.47 -4.96 -7.63
CA LYS A 285 23.39 -4.50 -9.01
C LYS A 285 23.28 -2.97 -9.07
N GLU A 286 22.38 -2.38 -8.27
CA GLU A 286 22.18 -0.93 -8.30
C GLU A 286 23.29 -0.17 -7.54
N ASN A 287 23.92 -0.75 -6.51
CA ASN A 287 24.85 -0.03 -5.61
C ASN A 287 26.32 -0.46 -5.72
N GLN A 288 26.76 -1.05 -6.84
CA GLN A 288 28.09 -1.67 -6.98
C GLN A 288 29.26 -0.80 -6.49
N ALA A 289 29.30 0.48 -6.86
CA ALA A 289 30.37 1.40 -6.47
C ALA A 289 30.37 1.69 -4.95
N LEU A 290 29.20 1.69 -4.32
CA LEU A 290 29.02 1.97 -2.89
C LEU A 290 29.36 0.77 -2.02
N LEU A 291 29.20 -0.44 -2.56
CA LEU A 291 29.44 -1.70 -1.86
C LEU A 291 30.88 -2.20 -1.96
N ALA A 292 31.76 -1.53 -2.71
CA ALA A 292 33.17 -1.91 -2.81
C ALA A 292 33.86 -2.13 -1.43
N PRO A 293 33.62 -1.31 -0.39
CA PRO A 293 34.18 -1.55 0.94
C PRO A 293 33.60 -2.78 1.66
N LEU A 294 32.40 -3.23 1.28
CA LEU A 294 31.69 -4.37 1.88
C LEU A 294 31.90 -5.67 1.10
N ALA A 295 32.58 -5.63 -0.06
CA ALA A 295 32.71 -6.76 -0.98
C ALA A 295 33.31 -8.02 -0.31
N THR A 296 34.41 -7.89 0.44
CA THR A 296 35.04 -9.03 1.14
C THR A 296 34.08 -9.69 2.11
N ARG A 297 33.32 -8.89 2.88
CA ARG A 297 32.37 -9.38 3.87
C ARG A 297 31.19 -10.12 3.23
N ILE A 298 30.69 -9.59 2.11
CA ILE A 298 29.64 -10.25 1.31
C ILE A 298 30.15 -11.61 0.82
N LEU A 299 31.36 -11.65 0.25
CA LEU A 299 31.96 -12.90 -0.25
C LEU A 299 32.15 -13.94 0.86
N GLU A 300 32.71 -13.55 2.00
CA GLU A 300 32.91 -14.45 3.15
C GLU A 300 31.60 -15.06 3.63
N LYS A 301 30.53 -14.27 3.75
CA LYS A 301 29.21 -14.74 4.18
C LYS A 301 28.54 -15.65 3.14
N CYS A 302 28.66 -15.34 1.86
CA CYS A 302 28.12 -16.19 0.80
C CYS A 302 28.85 -17.54 0.67
N GLN A 303 30.11 -17.65 1.07
CA GLN A 303 30.86 -18.92 1.04
C GLN A 303 30.45 -19.92 2.13
N VAL A 304 29.84 -19.44 3.21
CA VAL A 304 29.47 -20.24 4.39
C VAL A 304 27.96 -20.42 4.56
N SER A 305 27.15 -19.80 3.70
CA SER A 305 25.69 -19.91 3.66
C SER A 305 25.28 -21.01 2.69
#